data_AF-A0A0U2XBP2-F1
#
_entry.id   AF-A0A0U2XBP2-F1
#
_cell.length_a   1.000
_cell.length_b   1.000
_cell.length_c   1.000
_cell.angle_alpha   90.00
_cell.angle_beta   90.00
_cell.angle_gamma   90.00
#
_symmetry.space_group_name_H-M   'P 1'
#
loop_
_entity.id
_entity.type
_entity.pdbx_description
1 polymer ?
#
loop_
_entity_poly.entity_id
_entity_poly.type
_entity_poly.pdbx_seq_one_letter_code
_entity_poly.pdbx_strand_id
1 'polypeptide(L)'
;MIVNSCSSGSGSSNETSSPELLISYSNLNNLKSFELVNFNINSNLNCEFNISSNDIYWIKTTNNRDFSFRAPVTMQVSEIKSLTIASISSSECPYKSETISFEVNRNPDILKFLPSPQPINEDETKSDFFVSHGLGFGGIEISDTYSATICYPTPNDCTTYENELFGQDAHNMAIGDFNGDGLEDIVIAWAIFPHTVELSQKINAPVEIYLNDGQGNLYEDNAIYQLGQPPTHPAPYRLAIEDFNGDGIDDIFAGSMGLQYRDPDYSNNFIEPYPDLLLLSDINGKFYDASSNIDDQNDGNGKLCGFSHDASAGDFDNDGDIDIYACNILLVNDGLGFFTFEANLDRNLQFQYGNPMSSLMVDINNDEYDDLIFWNFDNRWSFENNPHEGHIVLSNGSSNINEWELKILPAGPFGVNHNKYNHADWGDLNNDGYMDVVVAVTRDIPYYEGAYLQILLNDTNGNLIDVTENNFPDQIREASHHGEGNIYLRDFDSDGDLDIFHSTRDYTEINGAHIAINNGNGVFTSLNDTYLPKRPVKDSFSNNKSIAKGLPINLDNEGCLDLISAADVWGDSNKTVNYLYSLININCSFSD
;
A
#
# COMPACT_ATOMS: atom_id res chain seq x y z
N MET A 1 94.95 -43.46 18.08
CA MET A 1 95.12 -44.14 16.78
C MET A 1 93.90 -43.82 15.95
N ILE A 2 94.05 -42.94 14.94
CA ILE A 2 93.22 -42.75 13.72
C ILE A 2 91.74 -42.30 13.93
N VAL A 3 91.08 -41.38 13.19
CA VAL A 3 91.30 -40.26 12.24
C VAL A 3 89.95 -39.48 12.21
N ASN A 4 89.99 -38.17 11.91
CA ASN A 4 88.88 -37.23 11.61
C ASN A 4 87.77 -37.73 10.66
N SER A 5 86.55 -37.21 10.82
CA SER A 5 85.88 -36.40 9.76
C SER A 5 84.67 -35.62 10.29
N CYS A 6 84.68 -34.29 10.09
CA CYS A 6 83.50 -33.45 10.14
C CYS A 6 82.67 -33.68 8.87
N SER A 7 81.35 -33.79 9.03
CA SER A 7 80.37 -33.68 7.94
C SER A 7 79.30 -32.68 8.38
N SER A 8 79.32 -31.52 7.72
CA SER A 8 78.29 -30.51 7.76
C SER A 8 77.08 -31.00 6.95
N GLY A 9 76.03 -31.43 7.63
CA GLY A 9 74.72 -31.67 7.03
C GLY A 9 73.91 -30.39 7.04
N SER A 10 73.88 -29.67 5.92
CA SER A 10 72.88 -28.66 5.62
C SER A 10 71.51 -29.35 5.50
N GLY A 11 70.69 -29.25 6.54
CA GLY A 11 69.27 -29.59 6.44
C GLY A 11 68.58 -28.53 5.59
N SER A 12 68.40 -28.82 4.29
CA SER A 12 67.41 -28.11 3.48
C SER A 12 66.04 -28.62 3.91
N SER A 13 65.39 -27.89 4.82
CA SER A 13 63.95 -27.92 4.94
C SER A 13 63.38 -27.40 3.62
N ASN A 14 63.07 -28.32 2.69
CA ASN A 14 62.11 -28.02 1.64
C ASN A 14 60.75 -27.87 2.34
N GLU A 15 60.52 -26.69 2.91
CA GLU A 15 59.16 -26.18 3.04
C GLU A 15 58.64 -26.08 1.61
N THR A 16 57.87 -27.08 1.19
CA THR A 16 56.93 -26.90 0.09
C THR A 16 55.98 -25.81 0.54
N SER A 17 56.28 -24.55 0.23
CA SER A 17 55.35 -23.46 0.39
C SER A 17 54.11 -23.82 -0.42
N SER A 18 53.00 -24.08 0.26
CA SER A 18 51.70 -24.21 -0.39
C SER A 18 51.54 -23.00 -1.33
N PRO A 19 51.12 -23.21 -2.59
CA PRO A 19 50.98 -22.10 -3.52
C PRO A 19 50.08 -21.02 -2.91
N GLU A 20 50.56 -19.78 -2.92
CA GLU A 20 49.79 -18.64 -2.42
C GLU A 20 48.50 -18.49 -3.24
N LEU A 21 47.37 -18.35 -2.55
CA LEU A 21 46.07 -18.14 -3.19
C LEU A 21 45.93 -16.70 -3.67
N LEU A 22 45.92 -16.53 -4.98
CA LEU A 22 45.66 -15.28 -5.67
C LEU A 22 44.20 -15.27 -6.12
N ILE A 23 43.48 -14.25 -5.70
CA ILE A 23 42.05 -14.06 -5.99
C ILE A 23 41.92 -12.82 -6.88
N SER A 24 41.04 -12.89 -7.86
CA SER A 24 40.61 -11.76 -8.68
C SER A 24 39.10 -11.82 -8.82
N TYR A 25 38.41 -10.68 -8.81
CA TYR A 25 36.97 -10.63 -8.77
C TYR A 25 36.41 -9.52 -9.68
N SER A 26 35.12 -9.59 -9.98
CA SER A 26 34.39 -8.54 -10.71
C SER A 26 34.56 -7.18 -10.05
N ASN A 27 34.59 -6.13 -10.86
CA ASN A 27 34.70 -4.77 -10.35
C ASN A 27 33.35 -4.28 -9.81
N LEU A 28 33.33 -3.67 -8.63
CA LEU A 28 32.14 -3.09 -7.99
C LEU A 28 32.27 -1.56 -7.99
N ASN A 29 32.08 -0.93 -9.14
CA ASN A 29 32.22 0.52 -9.30
C ASN A 29 30.90 1.17 -9.66
N ASN A 30 30.62 2.33 -9.03
CA ASN A 30 29.45 3.18 -9.29
C ASN A 30 28.13 2.43 -9.13
N LEU A 31 28.02 1.60 -8.09
CA LEU A 31 26.81 0.82 -7.90
C LEU A 31 25.62 1.74 -7.59
N LYS A 32 24.44 1.36 -8.05
CA LYS A 32 23.17 2.01 -7.73
C LYS A 32 22.48 1.30 -6.56
N SER A 33 21.79 2.09 -5.72
CA SER A 33 20.99 1.58 -4.60
C SER A 33 20.07 0.45 -5.08
N PHE A 34 20.14 -0.69 -4.41
CA PHE A 34 19.35 -1.90 -4.68
C PHE A 34 19.50 -2.54 -6.07
N GLU A 35 20.48 -2.15 -6.88
CA GLU A 35 20.63 -2.77 -8.20
C GLU A 35 21.03 -4.26 -8.12
N LEU A 36 20.68 -5.03 -9.15
CA LEU A 36 21.15 -6.41 -9.29
C LEU A 36 22.61 -6.45 -9.73
N VAL A 37 23.46 -7.09 -8.93
CA VAL A 37 24.90 -7.21 -9.15
C VAL A 37 25.27 -8.66 -9.49
N ASN A 38 25.97 -8.85 -10.62
CA ASN A 38 26.62 -10.11 -10.97
C ASN A 38 28.11 -10.06 -10.61
N PHE A 39 28.53 -10.91 -9.68
CA PHE A 39 29.86 -10.89 -9.08
C PHE A 39 30.57 -12.24 -9.25
N ASN A 40 31.64 -12.25 -10.05
CA ASN A 40 32.43 -13.44 -10.33
C ASN A 40 33.77 -13.39 -9.57
N ILE A 41 34.19 -14.53 -9.03
CA ILE A 41 35.44 -14.71 -8.30
C ILE A 41 36.27 -15.80 -8.98
N ASN A 42 37.47 -15.43 -9.42
CA ASN A 42 38.46 -16.32 -10.00
C ASN A 42 39.67 -16.45 -9.08
N SER A 43 40.37 -17.57 -9.17
CA SER A 43 41.64 -17.74 -8.49
C SER A 43 42.61 -18.62 -9.28
N ASN A 44 43.88 -18.58 -8.89
CA ASN A 44 44.94 -19.42 -9.47
C ASN A 44 44.85 -20.90 -9.06
N LEU A 45 44.03 -21.23 -8.07
CA LEU A 45 43.77 -22.58 -7.58
C LEU A 45 42.29 -22.94 -7.79
N ASN A 46 41.95 -24.21 -7.63
CA ASN A 46 40.56 -24.65 -7.71
C ASN A 46 39.83 -24.39 -6.38
N CYS A 47 39.59 -23.11 -6.06
CA CYS A 47 38.92 -22.68 -4.84
C CYS A 47 37.43 -22.38 -5.05
N GLU A 48 36.63 -22.63 -4.03
CA GLU A 48 35.26 -22.12 -3.89
C GLU A 48 35.26 -20.98 -2.85
N PHE A 49 34.25 -20.13 -2.87
CA PHE A 49 34.17 -18.93 -2.04
C PHE A 49 32.80 -18.77 -1.40
N ASN A 50 32.78 -18.01 -0.31
CA ASN A 50 31.59 -17.39 0.25
C ASN A 50 31.78 -15.88 0.21
N ILE A 51 30.68 -15.17 -0.02
CA ILE A 51 30.62 -13.72 0.15
C ILE A 51 29.68 -13.39 1.30
N SER A 52 30.00 -12.32 2.04
CA SER A 52 29.15 -11.84 3.12
C SER A 52 29.29 -10.33 3.28
N SER A 53 28.16 -9.66 3.47
CA SER A 53 28.08 -8.27 3.92
C SER A 53 26.81 -8.13 4.78
N ASN A 54 26.78 -7.12 5.64
CA ASN A 54 25.56 -6.78 6.38
C ASN A 54 24.57 -6.01 5.51
N ASP A 55 25.00 -5.50 4.36
CA ASP A 55 24.20 -4.59 3.53
C ASP A 55 23.94 -5.16 2.12
N ILE A 56 24.33 -6.39 1.78
CA ILE A 56 23.94 -7.00 0.49
C ILE A 56 22.83 -8.00 0.72
N TYR A 57 21.88 -8.06 -0.21
CA TYR A 57 20.65 -8.82 -0.03
C TYR A 57 20.49 -9.89 -1.12
N TRP A 58 19.70 -10.92 -0.80
CA TRP A 58 19.30 -11.97 -1.75
C TRP A 58 20.48 -12.63 -2.50
N ILE A 59 21.54 -12.99 -1.77
CA ILE A 59 22.73 -13.63 -2.34
C ILE A 59 22.38 -15.01 -2.90
N LYS A 60 22.60 -15.20 -4.21
CA LYS A 60 22.45 -16.46 -4.92
C LYS A 60 23.78 -16.86 -5.55
N THR A 61 24.06 -18.17 -5.62
CA THR A 61 25.22 -18.72 -6.32
C THR A 61 24.93 -20.11 -6.84
N THR A 62 25.55 -20.49 -7.96
CA THR A 62 25.41 -21.83 -8.56
C THR A 62 26.63 -22.71 -8.37
N ASN A 63 27.80 -22.12 -8.06
CA ASN A 63 29.09 -22.82 -8.05
C ASN A 63 30.10 -22.23 -7.05
N ASN A 64 29.65 -21.36 -6.13
CA ASN A 64 30.51 -20.68 -5.16
C ASN A 64 31.66 -19.87 -5.79
N ARG A 65 31.44 -19.37 -7.02
CA ARG A 65 32.34 -18.45 -7.75
C ARG A 65 31.58 -17.37 -8.48
N ASP A 66 30.44 -17.72 -9.05
CA ASP A 66 29.48 -16.83 -9.69
C ASP A 66 28.36 -16.54 -8.70
N PHE A 67 28.25 -15.28 -8.31
CA PHE A 67 27.24 -14.78 -7.37
C PHE A 67 26.35 -13.75 -8.07
N SER A 68 25.09 -13.72 -7.67
CA SER A 68 24.18 -12.60 -7.92
C SER A 68 23.59 -12.12 -6.59
N PHE A 69 23.48 -10.82 -6.39
CA PHE A 69 22.90 -10.23 -5.17
C PHE A 69 22.36 -8.82 -5.45
N ARG A 70 21.51 -8.30 -4.57
CA ARG A 70 21.09 -6.89 -4.59
C ARG A 70 22.10 -6.02 -3.85
N ALA A 71 22.52 -4.92 -4.48
CA ALA A 71 23.42 -3.96 -3.88
C ALA A 71 22.82 -3.34 -2.60
N PRO A 72 23.66 -2.78 -1.72
CA PRO A 72 23.18 -2.03 -0.57
C PRO A 72 22.19 -0.93 -0.93
N VAL A 73 21.24 -0.69 -0.02
CA VAL A 73 20.30 0.42 -0.15
C VAL A 73 20.88 1.66 0.52
N THR A 74 20.80 2.78 -0.18
CA THR A 74 21.14 4.10 0.36
C THR A 74 20.21 5.20 -0.15
N MET A 75 19.84 6.10 0.77
CA MET A 75 19.14 7.34 0.44
C MET A 75 20.08 8.55 0.39
N GLN A 76 21.33 8.41 0.85
CA GLN A 76 22.38 9.41 0.66
C GLN A 76 22.80 9.54 -0.80
N VAL A 77 23.53 10.61 -1.10
CA VAL A 77 24.15 10.81 -2.41
C VAL A 77 25.07 9.64 -2.76
N SER A 78 25.95 9.25 -1.84
CA SER A 78 26.76 8.04 -1.93
C SER A 78 27.22 7.56 -0.55
N GLU A 79 27.48 6.25 -0.45
CA GLU A 79 28.02 5.59 0.74
C GLU A 79 29.11 4.59 0.36
N ILE A 80 30.10 4.43 1.23
CA ILE A 80 31.09 3.36 1.10
C ILE A 80 30.61 2.16 1.89
N LYS A 81 30.45 1.03 1.20
CA LYS A 81 30.07 -0.26 1.78
C LYS A 81 31.19 -1.26 1.62
N SER A 82 31.05 -2.41 2.27
CA SER A 82 32.09 -3.45 2.26
C SER A 82 31.52 -4.84 1.99
N LEU A 83 32.31 -5.66 1.33
CA LEU A 83 32.01 -7.06 1.03
C LEU A 83 33.21 -7.90 1.45
N THR A 84 32.97 -8.96 2.22
CA THR A 84 34.01 -9.92 2.57
C THR A 84 33.92 -11.13 1.65
N ILE A 85 35.05 -11.50 1.04
CA ILE A 85 35.25 -12.70 0.25
C ILE A 85 36.10 -13.65 1.07
N ALA A 86 35.63 -14.86 1.31
CA ALA A 86 36.37 -15.90 2.02
C ALA A 86 36.43 -17.18 1.18
N SER A 87 37.62 -17.74 0.99
CA SER A 87 37.74 -19.05 0.35
C SER A 87 37.30 -20.17 1.29
N ILE A 88 36.63 -21.17 0.72
CA ILE A 88 36.24 -22.38 1.42
C ILE A 88 37.45 -23.31 1.49
N SER A 89 37.97 -23.52 2.70
CA SER A 89 39.19 -24.30 2.92
C SER A 89 39.00 -25.76 2.51
N SER A 90 39.93 -26.28 1.70
CA SER A 90 39.96 -27.68 1.26
C SER A 90 41.40 -28.18 1.10
N SER A 91 41.58 -29.46 0.73
CA SER A 91 42.92 -29.99 0.43
C SER A 91 43.61 -29.32 -0.76
N GLU A 92 42.83 -28.68 -1.64
CA GLU A 92 43.29 -28.01 -2.87
C GLU A 92 43.20 -26.49 -2.79
N CYS A 93 42.57 -25.95 -1.73
CA CYS A 93 42.34 -24.53 -1.54
C CYS A 93 42.68 -24.08 -0.10
N PRO A 94 43.73 -23.27 0.12
CA PRO A 94 43.99 -22.70 1.44
C PRO A 94 42.95 -21.63 1.77
N TYR A 95 42.64 -21.49 3.07
CA TYR A 95 41.80 -20.40 3.55
C TYR A 95 42.48 -19.03 3.34
N LYS A 96 41.74 -18.10 2.75
CA LYS A 96 42.07 -16.69 2.61
C LYS A 96 40.78 -15.90 2.71
N SER A 97 40.82 -14.78 3.42
CA SER A 97 39.72 -13.83 3.51
C SER A 97 40.23 -12.44 3.14
N GLU A 98 39.46 -11.71 2.37
CA GLU A 98 39.74 -10.34 1.97
C GLU A 98 38.44 -9.53 2.02
N THR A 99 38.48 -8.33 2.59
CA THR A 99 37.35 -7.41 2.62
C THR A 99 37.64 -6.27 1.64
N ILE A 100 36.71 -6.06 0.72
CA ILE A 100 36.78 -5.01 -0.29
C ILE A 100 35.78 -3.91 0.05
N SER A 101 36.14 -2.67 -0.29
CA SER A 101 35.23 -1.52 -0.16
C SER A 101 34.80 -1.04 -1.54
N PHE A 102 33.54 -0.66 -1.66
CA PHE A 102 32.95 -0.15 -2.89
C PHE A 102 31.95 0.96 -2.59
N GLU A 103 31.72 1.83 -3.57
CA GLU A 103 30.78 2.94 -3.44
C GLU A 103 29.42 2.56 -4.02
N VAL A 104 28.36 2.86 -3.27
CA VAL A 104 26.97 2.74 -3.68
C VAL A 104 26.35 4.12 -3.69
N ASN A 105 25.57 4.41 -4.72
CA ASN A 105 25.00 5.72 -4.98
C ASN A 105 23.48 5.59 -5.05
N ARG A 106 22.77 6.59 -4.54
CA ARG A 106 21.36 6.73 -4.89
C ARG A 106 21.20 6.81 -6.41
N ASN A 107 20.09 6.28 -6.90
CA ASN A 107 19.72 6.41 -8.29
C ASN A 107 18.77 7.62 -8.50
N PRO A 108 19.24 8.77 -9.03
CA PRO A 108 18.36 9.90 -9.28
C PRO A 108 17.46 9.70 -10.51
N ASP A 109 17.78 8.73 -11.38
CA ASP A 109 17.06 8.54 -12.64
C ASP A 109 15.66 7.94 -12.43
N ILE A 110 15.40 7.35 -11.26
CA ILE A 110 14.09 6.82 -10.83
C ILE A 110 13.30 7.81 -9.96
N LEU A 111 13.83 9.01 -9.69
CA LEU A 111 13.21 9.95 -8.76
C LEU A 111 12.49 11.09 -9.48
N LYS A 112 11.20 11.26 -9.20
CA LYS A 112 10.45 12.48 -9.54
C LYS A 112 10.97 13.68 -8.76
N PHE A 113 11.24 13.49 -7.46
CA PHE A 113 11.76 14.53 -6.59
C PHE A 113 13.07 14.11 -5.94
N LEU A 114 14.04 15.02 -5.93
CA LEU A 114 15.24 14.86 -5.13
C LEU A 114 14.99 15.43 -3.73
N PRO A 115 14.99 14.60 -2.66
CA PRO A 115 14.72 15.09 -1.31
C PRO A 115 15.71 16.17 -0.88
N SER A 116 15.17 17.30 -0.37
CA SER A 116 15.96 18.41 0.14
C SER A 116 15.35 18.97 1.44
N PRO A 117 16.06 18.96 2.58
CA PRO A 117 17.41 18.40 2.80
C PRO A 117 17.43 16.87 2.61
N GLN A 118 18.59 16.22 2.75
CA GLN A 118 18.63 14.74 2.77
C GLN A 118 18.07 14.20 4.09
N PRO A 119 17.51 12.97 4.12
CA PRO A 119 17.06 12.37 5.37
C PRO A 119 18.21 12.28 6.37
N ILE A 120 17.97 12.70 7.62
CA ILE A 120 19.00 12.77 8.65
C ILE A 120 19.12 11.49 9.49
N ASN A 121 18.21 10.54 9.32
CA ASN A 121 18.04 9.36 10.17
C ASN A 121 18.19 8.03 9.41
N GLU A 122 19.04 7.96 8.38
CA GLU A 122 19.16 6.78 7.50
C GLU A 122 19.36 5.45 8.24
N ASP A 123 20.14 5.44 9.32
CA ASP A 123 20.33 4.23 10.14
C ASP A 123 19.03 3.72 10.80
N GLU A 124 18.08 4.60 11.11
CA GLU A 124 16.76 4.25 11.67
C GLU A 124 15.76 3.82 10.58
N THR A 125 16.07 4.07 9.30
CA THR A 125 15.21 3.70 8.16
C THR A 125 15.43 2.27 7.68
N LYS A 126 16.12 1.47 8.50
CA LYS A 126 16.44 0.06 8.28
C LYS A 126 16.07 -0.74 9.54
N SER A 127 15.54 -1.94 9.33
CA SER A 127 15.36 -2.96 10.36
C SER A 127 16.04 -4.25 9.90
N ASP A 128 15.90 -5.32 10.69
CA ASP A 128 16.37 -6.65 10.28
C ASP A 128 15.50 -7.27 9.15
N PHE A 129 14.38 -6.63 8.80
CA PHE A 129 13.35 -7.15 7.87
C PHE A 129 13.07 -6.24 6.68
N PHE A 130 13.16 -4.92 6.86
CA PHE A 130 12.87 -3.96 5.80
C PHE A 130 13.92 -2.85 5.72
N VAL A 131 14.10 -2.32 4.52
CA VAL A 131 14.96 -1.15 4.27
C VAL A 131 14.25 -0.11 3.40
N SER A 132 14.30 1.16 3.81
CA SER A 132 13.72 2.26 3.03
C SER A 132 14.56 2.56 1.78
N HIS A 133 13.92 2.59 0.61
CA HIS A 133 14.52 2.78 -0.71
C HIS A 133 13.71 3.80 -1.54
N GLY A 134 14.36 4.41 -2.53
CA GLY A 134 13.64 5.22 -3.53
C GLY A 134 12.93 6.47 -3.00
N LEU A 135 13.38 7.08 -1.89
CA LEU A 135 12.73 8.28 -1.35
C LEU A 135 12.68 9.40 -2.39
N GLY A 136 11.46 9.77 -2.78
CA GLY A 136 11.16 10.73 -3.83
C GLY A 136 10.94 10.12 -5.22
N PHE A 137 10.72 8.80 -5.34
CA PHE A 137 10.33 8.18 -6.61
C PHE A 137 9.05 8.82 -7.16
N GLY A 138 8.15 9.18 -6.26
CA GLY A 138 6.92 9.91 -6.52
C GLY A 138 6.59 10.89 -5.40
N GLY A 139 5.36 11.41 -5.43
CA GLY A 139 4.88 12.45 -4.52
C GLY A 139 4.22 13.62 -5.23
N ILE A 140 3.85 14.63 -4.44
CA ILE A 140 3.29 15.88 -4.94
C ILE A 140 3.89 17.10 -4.22
N GLU A 141 3.86 18.24 -4.91
CA GLU A 141 4.31 19.55 -4.43
C GLU A 141 3.18 20.56 -4.59
N ILE A 142 2.86 21.32 -3.54
CA ILE A 142 1.79 22.32 -3.54
C ILE A 142 2.34 23.65 -3.03
N SER A 143 2.02 24.73 -3.74
CA SER A 143 2.33 26.11 -3.34
C SER A 143 1.09 26.96 -3.10
N ASP A 144 -0.10 26.42 -3.38
CA ASP A 144 -1.37 27.10 -3.18
C ASP A 144 -1.66 27.28 -1.69
N THR A 145 -2.33 28.39 -1.38
CA THR A 145 -2.67 28.77 -0.02
C THR A 145 -4.15 29.00 0.15
N TYR A 146 -4.61 28.90 1.39
CA TYR A 146 -5.97 29.24 1.79
C TYR A 146 -5.96 30.18 3.00
N SER A 147 -7.08 30.88 3.19
CA SER A 147 -7.36 31.64 4.42
C SER A 147 -8.77 31.32 4.88
N ALA A 148 -8.89 30.76 6.08
CA ALA A 148 -10.17 30.31 6.62
C ALA A 148 -10.09 30.15 8.14
N THR A 149 -11.25 30.26 8.80
CA THR A 149 -11.43 29.70 10.14
C THR A 149 -12.02 28.30 9.99
N ILE A 150 -11.28 27.31 10.45
CA ILE A 150 -11.66 25.90 10.35
C ILE A 150 -12.07 25.43 11.73
N CYS A 151 -13.30 24.96 11.86
CA CYS A 151 -13.82 24.34 13.07
C CYS A 151 -14.12 22.87 12.79
N TYR A 152 -13.25 21.96 13.20
CA TYR A 152 -13.36 20.55 12.86
C TYR A 152 -12.65 19.67 13.91
N PRO A 153 -13.25 18.56 14.37
CA PRO A 153 -14.49 17.95 13.88
C PRO A 153 -15.78 18.57 14.44
N THR A 154 -15.67 19.49 15.41
CA THR A 154 -16.84 20.19 15.99
C THR A 154 -16.70 21.73 15.92
N PRO A 155 -17.80 22.49 16.13
CA PRO A 155 -17.74 23.96 16.26
C PRO A 155 -16.88 24.48 17.43
N ASN A 156 -16.42 23.61 18.33
CA ASN A 156 -15.55 24.00 19.44
C ASN A 156 -14.06 23.87 19.11
N ASP A 157 -13.73 23.19 18.01
CA ASP A 157 -12.36 22.85 17.61
C ASP A 157 -11.88 23.81 16.50
N CYS A 158 -11.80 25.09 16.82
CA CYS A 158 -11.57 26.14 15.82
C CYS A 158 -10.12 26.65 15.79
N THR A 159 -9.54 26.71 14.60
CA THR A 159 -8.27 27.40 14.32
C THR A 159 -8.41 28.30 13.10
N THR A 160 -7.89 29.53 13.19
CA THR A 160 -7.86 30.49 12.07
C THR A 160 -6.50 30.44 11.39
N TYR A 161 -6.53 30.32 10.06
CA TYR A 161 -5.38 30.25 9.19
C TYR A 161 -5.42 31.41 8.20
N GLU A 162 -4.26 32.03 7.95
CA GLU A 162 -4.10 33.17 7.05
C GLU A 162 -2.95 32.87 6.09
N ASN A 163 -3.27 32.75 4.80
CA ASN A 163 -2.33 32.37 3.75
C ASN A 163 -1.51 31.12 4.10
N GLU A 164 -2.19 30.11 4.63
CA GLU A 164 -1.59 28.82 5.00
C GLU A 164 -1.51 27.91 3.78
N LEU A 165 -0.44 27.11 3.68
CA LEU A 165 -0.30 26.14 2.59
C LEU A 165 -1.27 24.98 2.77
N PHE A 166 -1.78 24.45 1.67
CA PHE A 166 -2.56 23.22 1.72
C PHE A 166 -1.69 22.02 2.18
N GLY A 167 -2.30 21.17 3.00
CA GLY A 167 -1.80 19.87 3.40
C GLY A 167 -2.16 18.79 2.39
N GLN A 168 -1.44 17.66 2.47
CA GLN A 168 -1.45 16.61 1.47
C GLN A 168 -1.46 15.26 2.18
N ASP A 169 -2.16 14.29 1.62
CA ASP A 169 -2.18 12.91 2.11
C ASP A 169 -2.24 11.96 0.92
N ALA A 170 -1.37 10.95 0.88
CA ALA A 170 -1.47 9.82 -0.05
C ALA A 170 -2.64 8.94 0.40
N HIS A 171 -3.84 9.47 0.21
CA HIS A 171 -5.00 9.14 1.04
C HIS A 171 -5.46 7.71 0.81
N ASN A 172 -5.60 7.33 -0.47
CA ASN A 172 -5.91 5.97 -0.90
C ASN A 172 -4.88 5.54 -1.94
N MET A 173 -4.44 4.29 -1.81
CA MET A 173 -3.51 3.66 -2.75
C MET A 173 -4.06 2.29 -3.12
N ALA A 174 -3.90 1.90 -4.38
CA ALA A 174 -4.30 0.60 -4.90
C ALA A 174 -3.26 0.07 -5.89
N ILE A 175 -3.35 -1.22 -6.19
CA ILE A 175 -2.45 -1.96 -7.07
C ILE A 175 -3.25 -2.38 -8.31
N GLY A 176 -2.58 -2.45 -9.45
CA GLY A 176 -3.12 -3.01 -10.70
C GLY A 176 -2.00 -3.19 -11.71
N ASP A 177 -2.25 -3.91 -12.81
CA ASP A 177 -1.38 -3.92 -13.99
C ASP A 177 -1.83 -2.83 -14.96
N PHE A 178 -1.36 -1.60 -14.73
CA PHE A 178 -1.79 -0.44 -15.51
C PHE A 178 -1.11 -0.35 -16.88
N ASN A 179 -0.16 -1.22 -17.19
CA ASN A 179 0.58 -1.16 -18.45
C ASN A 179 0.58 -2.48 -19.25
N GLY A 180 0.01 -3.55 -18.69
CA GLY A 180 -0.15 -4.85 -19.32
C GLY A 180 1.13 -5.68 -19.36
N ASP A 181 2.11 -5.42 -18.49
CA ASP A 181 3.39 -6.15 -18.45
C ASP A 181 3.41 -7.31 -17.44
N GLY A 182 2.34 -7.48 -16.68
CA GLY A 182 2.17 -8.50 -15.65
C GLY A 182 2.91 -8.20 -14.35
N LEU A 183 3.39 -6.98 -14.14
CA LEU A 183 3.93 -6.51 -12.87
C LEU A 183 2.86 -5.73 -12.10
N GLU A 184 2.95 -5.76 -10.78
CA GLU A 184 2.10 -4.93 -9.92
C GLU A 184 2.56 -3.48 -10.01
N ASP A 185 1.76 -2.61 -10.62
CA ASP A 185 1.89 -1.15 -10.59
C ASP A 185 1.03 -0.57 -9.46
N ILE A 186 1.14 0.74 -9.19
CA ILE A 186 0.31 1.41 -8.18
C ILE A 186 -0.37 2.65 -8.71
N VAL A 187 -1.54 2.96 -8.14
CA VAL A 187 -2.20 4.25 -8.29
C VAL A 187 -2.43 4.89 -6.92
N ILE A 188 -2.30 6.22 -6.85
CA ILE A 188 -2.54 7.00 -5.64
C ILE A 188 -3.58 8.08 -5.90
N ALA A 189 -4.68 8.05 -5.15
CA ALA A 189 -5.61 9.16 -5.02
C ALA A 189 -5.20 10.04 -3.85
N TRP A 190 -4.65 11.21 -4.17
CA TRP A 190 -4.23 12.19 -3.18
C TRP A 190 -5.45 12.93 -2.60
N ALA A 191 -5.36 13.31 -1.32
CA ALA A 191 -6.30 14.24 -0.71
C ALA A 191 -5.60 15.54 -0.31
N ILE A 192 -6.28 16.65 -0.57
CA ILE A 192 -5.82 17.99 -0.19
C ILE A 192 -6.65 18.50 0.99
N PHE A 193 -5.96 18.89 2.06
CA PHE A 193 -6.59 19.41 3.26
C PHE A 193 -6.22 20.88 3.49
N PRO A 194 -7.15 21.69 4.01
CA PRO A 194 -8.50 21.33 4.47
C PRO A 194 -9.52 21.15 3.35
N HIS A 195 -10.35 20.11 3.45
CA HIS A 195 -11.38 19.82 2.47
C HIS A 195 -12.71 20.57 2.70
N THR A 196 -12.82 21.44 3.71
CA THR A 196 -14.09 22.14 4.06
C THR A 196 -14.06 23.66 3.84
N VAL A 197 -13.02 24.20 3.19
CA VAL A 197 -12.91 25.64 2.90
C VAL A 197 -13.82 26.07 1.75
N GLU A 198 -13.97 27.39 1.60
CA GLU A 198 -14.66 28.03 0.48
C GLU A 198 -14.32 27.39 -0.86
N LEU A 199 -15.34 27.11 -1.67
CA LEU A 199 -15.18 26.37 -2.93
C LEU A 199 -14.18 27.04 -3.87
N SER A 200 -14.15 28.38 -3.91
CA SER A 200 -13.23 29.13 -4.77
C SER A 200 -11.75 29.06 -4.35
N GLN A 201 -11.46 28.55 -3.15
CA GLN A 201 -10.09 28.35 -2.67
C GLN A 201 -9.60 26.91 -2.87
N LYS A 202 -10.51 25.97 -3.17
CA LYS A 202 -10.16 24.56 -3.34
C LYS A 202 -9.27 24.37 -4.57
N ILE A 203 -8.37 23.40 -4.45
CA ILE A 203 -7.55 22.90 -5.54
C ILE A 203 -7.81 21.41 -5.73
N ASN A 204 -7.56 20.93 -6.95
CA ASN A 204 -7.72 19.52 -7.25
C ASN A 204 -6.46 18.73 -6.86
N ALA A 205 -6.66 17.53 -6.34
CA ALA A 205 -5.61 16.55 -6.11
C ALA A 205 -5.36 15.74 -7.39
N PRO A 206 -4.12 15.34 -7.70
CA PRO A 206 -3.89 14.42 -8.80
C PRO A 206 -4.25 12.98 -8.42
N VAL A 207 -4.55 12.16 -9.43
CA VAL A 207 -4.59 10.70 -9.32
C VAL A 207 -3.45 10.15 -10.17
N GLU A 208 -2.44 9.57 -9.52
CA GLU A 208 -1.14 9.28 -10.15
C GLU A 208 -0.84 7.78 -10.15
N ILE A 209 -0.59 7.24 -11.35
CA ILE A 209 -0.05 5.91 -11.64
C ILE A 209 1.48 5.94 -11.58
N TYR A 210 2.06 4.94 -10.92
CA TYR A 210 3.50 4.67 -10.86
C TYR A 210 3.77 3.23 -11.30
N LEU A 211 4.75 3.05 -12.18
CA LEU A 211 5.07 1.79 -12.82
C LEU A 211 6.20 1.06 -12.13
N ASN A 212 6.09 -0.26 -12.04
CA ASN A 212 7.05 -1.16 -11.42
C ASN A 212 8.03 -1.74 -12.46
N ASP A 213 9.32 -1.70 -12.16
CA ASP A 213 10.34 -2.27 -13.05
C ASP A 213 10.66 -3.75 -12.77
N GLY A 214 10.06 -4.35 -11.74
CA GLY A 214 10.33 -5.73 -11.29
C GLY A 214 11.74 -5.90 -10.71
N GLN A 215 12.43 -4.80 -10.41
CA GLN A 215 13.80 -4.76 -9.90
C GLN A 215 13.89 -3.99 -8.57
N GLY A 216 12.75 -3.75 -7.91
CA GLY A 216 12.65 -3.03 -6.64
C GLY A 216 12.40 -1.53 -6.78
N ASN A 217 12.05 -1.02 -7.98
CA ASN A 217 11.79 0.40 -8.18
C ASN A 217 10.39 0.65 -8.77
N LEU A 218 9.77 1.72 -8.25
CA LEU A 218 8.65 2.39 -8.90
C LEU A 218 9.11 3.69 -9.55
N TYR A 219 8.48 4.10 -10.64
CA TYR A 219 8.74 5.36 -11.30
C TYR A 219 7.49 5.96 -11.95
N GLU A 220 7.47 7.27 -12.15
CA GLU A 220 6.40 7.95 -12.89
C GLU A 220 6.78 8.06 -14.38
N ASP A 221 5.93 7.55 -15.27
CA ASP A 221 6.01 7.82 -16.71
C ASP A 221 4.70 8.40 -17.22
N ASN A 222 4.69 9.72 -17.42
CA ASN A 222 3.53 10.45 -17.94
C ASN A 222 3.08 10.01 -19.35
N ALA A 223 3.88 9.21 -20.07
CA ALA A 223 3.46 8.64 -21.35
C ALA A 223 2.27 7.67 -21.22
N ILE A 224 2.00 7.15 -20.01
CA ILE A 224 0.81 6.34 -19.72
C ILE A 224 -0.50 7.11 -19.93
N TYR A 225 -0.49 8.44 -19.79
CA TYR A 225 -1.69 9.25 -20.01
C TYR A 225 -1.77 9.74 -21.45
N GLN A 226 -2.97 9.74 -22.03
CA GLN A 226 -3.21 10.28 -23.36
C GLN A 226 -2.84 11.77 -23.46
N LEU A 227 -3.08 12.53 -22.39
CA LEU A 227 -2.75 13.95 -22.29
C LEU A 227 -1.33 14.23 -21.79
N GLY A 228 -0.55 13.19 -21.48
CA GLY A 228 0.83 13.33 -20.99
C GLY A 228 0.96 13.89 -19.57
N GLN A 229 -0.09 13.77 -18.76
CA GLN A 229 -0.12 14.20 -17.35
C GLN A 229 -1.25 13.49 -16.61
N PRO A 230 -1.13 13.27 -15.28
CA PRO A 230 -2.19 12.68 -14.48
C PRO A 230 -3.45 13.57 -14.47
N PRO A 231 -4.65 12.97 -14.41
CA PRO A 231 -5.88 13.72 -14.17
C PRO A 231 -5.89 14.30 -12.75
N THR A 232 -6.73 15.32 -12.55
CA THR A 232 -6.90 15.94 -11.23
C THR A 232 -8.37 15.98 -10.85
N HIS A 233 -8.66 15.79 -9.58
CA HIS A 233 -10.00 15.68 -9.04
C HIS A 233 -10.10 16.38 -7.67
N PRO A 234 -11.19 17.08 -7.33
CA PRO A 234 -11.28 17.87 -6.09
C PRO A 234 -11.27 17.03 -4.81
N ALA A 235 -11.81 15.81 -4.84
CA ALA A 235 -11.81 14.89 -3.70
C ALA A 235 -12.02 13.43 -4.16
N PRO A 236 -11.05 12.83 -4.91
CA PRO A 236 -11.09 11.41 -5.21
C PRO A 236 -10.82 10.64 -3.91
N TYR A 237 -11.59 9.59 -3.64
CA TYR A 237 -11.50 8.89 -2.36
C TYR A 237 -11.22 7.40 -2.53
N ARG A 238 -12.20 6.51 -2.35
CA ARG A 238 -11.97 5.07 -2.52
C ARG A 238 -11.84 4.71 -3.99
N LEU A 239 -10.92 3.78 -4.25
CA LEU A 239 -10.55 3.31 -5.57
C LEU A 239 -11.14 1.91 -5.77
N ALA A 240 -11.63 1.66 -6.98
CA ALA A 240 -11.89 0.31 -7.49
C ALA A 240 -11.05 0.13 -8.76
N ILE A 241 -10.34 -0.99 -8.85
CA ILE A 241 -9.33 -1.27 -9.87
C ILE A 241 -9.68 -2.58 -10.53
N GLU A 242 -10.18 -2.51 -11.76
CA GLU A 242 -10.73 -3.65 -12.52
C GLU A 242 -10.66 -3.33 -14.01
N ASP A 243 -10.62 -4.33 -14.89
CA ASP A 243 -10.72 -4.14 -16.35
C ASP A 243 -12.17 -3.85 -16.77
N PHE A 244 -12.59 -2.58 -16.66
CA PHE A 244 -13.97 -2.18 -16.93
C PHE A 244 -14.34 -2.20 -18.41
N ASN A 245 -13.36 -2.22 -19.32
CA ASN A 245 -13.59 -2.13 -20.77
C ASN A 245 -13.18 -3.39 -21.56
N GLY A 246 -12.66 -4.41 -20.87
CA GLY A 246 -12.33 -5.72 -21.41
C GLY A 246 -11.09 -5.74 -22.29
N ASP A 247 -10.14 -4.81 -22.12
CA ASP A 247 -8.91 -4.75 -22.91
C ASP A 247 -7.72 -5.49 -22.29
N GLY A 248 -7.90 -6.02 -21.09
CA GLY A 248 -6.91 -6.76 -20.32
C GLY A 248 -5.92 -5.89 -19.54
N ILE A 249 -6.20 -4.60 -19.39
CA ILE A 249 -5.45 -3.66 -18.55
C ILE A 249 -6.38 -3.21 -17.42
N ASP A 250 -5.86 -3.11 -16.20
CA ASP A 250 -6.67 -2.66 -15.08
C ASP A 250 -7.03 -1.17 -15.22
N ASP A 251 -8.31 -0.84 -15.13
CA ASP A 251 -8.83 0.53 -15.17
C ASP A 251 -9.01 1.11 -13.76
N ILE A 252 -9.29 2.42 -13.65
CA ILE A 252 -9.38 3.10 -12.36
C ILE A 252 -10.72 3.83 -12.22
N PHE A 253 -11.51 3.43 -11.22
CA PHE A 253 -12.62 4.22 -10.71
C PHE A 253 -12.25 4.84 -9.36
N ALA A 254 -12.60 6.13 -9.15
CA ALA A 254 -12.48 6.78 -7.86
C ALA A 254 -13.81 7.45 -7.46
N GLY A 255 -14.36 7.02 -6.31
CA GLY A 255 -15.54 7.62 -5.72
C GLY A 255 -15.30 9.07 -5.32
N SER A 256 -16.24 9.95 -5.66
CA SER A 256 -16.18 11.39 -5.34
C SER A 256 -16.83 11.70 -3.99
N MET A 257 -16.09 12.38 -3.11
CA MET A 257 -16.65 12.98 -1.88
C MET A 257 -17.35 14.32 -2.12
N GLY A 258 -17.54 14.72 -3.38
CA GLY A 258 -18.14 16.01 -3.73
C GLY A 258 -17.33 17.22 -3.25
N LEU A 259 -17.97 18.38 -3.32
CA LEU A 259 -17.40 19.66 -2.92
C LEU A 259 -17.95 20.09 -1.56
N GLN A 260 -17.17 19.84 -0.52
CA GLN A 260 -17.59 20.09 0.86
C GLN A 260 -17.27 21.51 1.33
N TYR A 261 -18.21 22.13 2.05
CA TYR A 261 -18.03 23.43 2.70
C TYR A 261 -18.60 23.40 4.12
N ARG A 262 -17.96 24.15 5.04
CA ARG A 262 -18.41 24.25 6.43
C ARG A 262 -18.18 25.65 7.00
N ASP A 263 -19.26 26.29 7.47
CA ASP A 263 -19.15 27.51 8.27
C ASP A 263 -18.50 27.20 9.64
N PRO A 264 -17.75 28.16 10.24
CA PRO A 264 -17.16 27.98 11.57
C PRO A 264 -18.17 27.63 12.66
N ASP A 265 -19.40 28.16 12.57
CA ASP A 265 -20.49 27.92 13.52
C ASP A 265 -21.45 26.80 13.10
N TYR A 266 -21.14 26.13 11.98
CA TYR A 266 -21.91 25.05 11.36
C TYR A 266 -23.31 25.48 10.88
N SER A 267 -23.55 26.79 10.71
CA SER A 267 -24.84 27.29 10.23
C SER A 267 -25.09 27.03 8.75
N ASN A 268 -24.04 26.92 7.93
CA ASN A 268 -24.08 26.48 6.55
C ASN A 268 -23.04 25.38 6.27
N ASN A 269 -23.51 24.13 6.19
CA ASN A 269 -22.70 22.96 5.85
C ASN A 269 -23.36 22.24 4.68
N PHE A 270 -22.61 21.99 3.62
CA PHE A 270 -23.12 21.31 2.44
C PHE A 270 -22.03 20.52 1.74
N ILE A 271 -22.49 19.59 0.90
CA ILE A 271 -21.68 18.87 -0.07
C ILE A 271 -22.38 19.06 -1.40
N GLU A 272 -21.76 19.79 -2.33
CA GLU A 272 -22.25 19.85 -3.70
C GLU A 272 -21.77 18.58 -4.43
N PRO A 273 -22.66 17.85 -5.14
CA PRO A 273 -22.26 16.75 -5.98
C PRO A 273 -21.15 17.15 -6.96
N TYR A 274 -20.27 16.20 -7.23
CA TYR A 274 -19.23 16.30 -8.25
C TYR A 274 -19.06 14.93 -8.90
N PRO A 275 -18.81 14.84 -10.22
CA PRO A 275 -18.64 13.55 -10.91
C PRO A 275 -17.64 12.65 -10.19
N ASP A 276 -17.85 11.34 -10.22
CA ASP A 276 -16.80 10.39 -9.88
C ASP A 276 -15.74 10.39 -11.00
N LEU A 277 -14.53 9.94 -10.70
CA LEU A 277 -13.47 9.83 -11.70
C LEU A 277 -13.47 8.41 -12.28
N LEU A 278 -13.50 8.29 -13.60
CA LEU A 278 -13.23 7.04 -14.32
C LEU A 278 -12.09 7.26 -15.29
N LEU A 279 -11.05 6.45 -15.19
CA LEU A 279 -9.95 6.40 -16.14
C LEU A 279 -9.97 5.04 -16.81
N LEU A 280 -10.12 5.04 -18.14
CA LEU A 280 -10.02 3.83 -18.95
C LEU A 280 -8.73 3.85 -19.76
N SER A 281 -8.11 2.70 -19.97
CA SER A 281 -7.08 2.51 -20.98
C SER A 281 -7.67 2.57 -22.39
N ASP A 282 -6.86 3.02 -23.35
CA ASP A 282 -7.15 2.86 -24.78
C ASP A 282 -6.40 1.66 -25.37
N ILE A 283 -6.69 1.31 -26.62
CA ILE A 283 -6.06 0.18 -27.33
C ILE A 283 -4.51 0.20 -27.39
N ASN A 284 -3.87 1.31 -27.02
CA ASN A 284 -2.42 1.43 -26.91
C ASN A 284 -1.92 1.40 -25.45
N GLY A 285 -2.78 1.06 -24.47
CA GLY A 285 -2.51 1.08 -23.05
C GLY A 285 -2.36 2.49 -22.47
N LYS A 286 -3.05 3.49 -23.05
CA LYS A 286 -3.00 4.88 -22.55
C LYS A 286 -4.30 5.30 -21.87
N PHE A 287 -4.19 5.86 -20.67
CA PHE A 287 -5.34 6.30 -19.88
C PHE A 287 -5.90 7.63 -20.37
N TYR A 288 -7.23 7.71 -20.40
CA TYR A 288 -7.99 8.94 -20.63
C TYR A 288 -9.13 9.07 -19.62
N ASP A 289 -9.55 10.31 -19.37
CA ASP A 289 -10.70 10.58 -18.51
C ASP A 289 -12.01 10.20 -19.22
N ALA A 290 -12.65 9.16 -18.71
CA ALA A 290 -13.90 8.58 -19.17
C ALA A 290 -15.06 8.87 -18.20
N SER A 291 -14.91 9.82 -17.27
CA SER A 291 -15.93 10.10 -16.24
C SER A 291 -17.30 10.43 -16.82
N SER A 292 -17.38 10.93 -18.06
CA SER A 292 -18.64 11.17 -18.77
C SER A 292 -19.40 9.91 -19.18
N ASN A 293 -18.77 8.74 -19.09
CA ASN A 293 -19.39 7.45 -19.37
C ASN A 293 -20.27 6.96 -18.21
N ILE A 294 -20.16 7.61 -17.04
CA ILE A 294 -21.02 7.34 -15.89
C ILE A 294 -22.28 8.20 -16.02
N ASP A 295 -23.44 7.55 -16.16
CA ASP A 295 -24.74 8.24 -16.01
C ASP A 295 -24.90 8.67 -14.56
N ASP A 296 -24.72 9.96 -14.28
CA ASP A 296 -24.84 10.51 -12.92
C ASP A 296 -26.26 10.93 -12.53
N GLN A 297 -27.21 10.83 -13.46
CA GLN A 297 -28.58 11.34 -13.35
C GLN A 297 -28.68 12.81 -12.89
N ASN A 298 -27.67 13.63 -13.17
CA ASN A 298 -27.55 15.00 -12.66
C ASN A 298 -26.86 15.95 -13.66
N ASP A 299 -27.10 15.74 -14.96
CA ASP A 299 -26.62 16.60 -16.04
C ASP A 299 -25.09 16.84 -16.02
N GLY A 300 -24.29 15.84 -15.63
CA GLY A 300 -22.83 15.93 -15.58
C GLY A 300 -22.27 16.61 -14.33
N ASN A 301 -23.09 16.83 -13.29
CA ASN A 301 -22.66 17.42 -12.01
C ASN A 301 -22.41 16.37 -10.92
N GLY A 302 -22.35 15.08 -11.26
CA GLY A 302 -22.11 13.97 -10.35
C GLY A 302 -23.37 13.50 -9.61
N LYS A 303 -23.27 12.30 -9.04
CA LYS A 303 -24.41 11.63 -8.41
C LYS A 303 -24.98 12.50 -7.28
N LEU A 304 -26.30 12.69 -7.29
CA LEU A 304 -27.00 13.50 -6.26
C LEU A 304 -26.87 12.95 -4.83
N CYS A 305 -26.36 11.73 -4.66
CA CYS A 305 -25.99 11.23 -3.34
C CYS A 305 -24.84 12.05 -2.70
N GLY A 306 -24.07 12.77 -3.53
CA GLY A 306 -23.13 13.83 -3.19
C GLY A 306 -21.84 13.39 -2.53
N PHE A 307 -21.76 12.18 -2.00
CA PHE A 307 -20.66 11.75 -1.14
C PHE A 307 -20.45 10.24 -1.15
N SER A 308 -19.58 9.78 -2.05
CA SER A 308 -19.10 8.40 -2.13
C SER A 308 -17.89 8.24 -1.19
N HIS A 309 -18.12 7.87 0.08
CA HIS A 309 -17.03 7.49 1.00
C HIS A 309 -16.47 6.10 0.65
N ASP A 310 -17.22 5.31 -0.10
CA ASP A 310 -16.87 3.97 -0.54
C ASP A 310 -16.82 3.88 -2.06
N ALA A 311 -16.24 2.78 -2.52
CA ALA A 311 -16.36 2.25 -3.88
C ALA A 311 -15.98 0.76 -3.80
N SER A 312 -16.77 -0.09 -4.43
CA SER A 312 -16.48 -1.51 -4.66
C SER A 312 -16.93 -1.88 -6.07
N ALA A 313 -16.40 -2.98 -6.59
CA ALA A 313 -16.68 -3.46 -7.94
C ALA A 313 -16.81 -4.99 -7.95
N GLY A 314 -17.63 -5.52 -8.87
CA GLY A 314 -17.91 -6.95 -9.01
C GLY A 314 -18.98 -7.20 -10.08
N ASP A 315 -19.22 -8.45 -10.46
CA ASP A 315 -20.19 -8.89 -11.46
C ASP A 315 -21.49 -9.33 -10.75
N PHE A 316 -22.38 -8.38 -10.45
CA PHE A 316 -23.59 -8.68 -9.66
C PHE A 316 -24.66 -9.42 -10.47
N ASP A 317 -24.64 -9.31 -11.81
CA ASP A 317 -25.66 -9.87 -12.69
C ASP A 317 -25.19 -11.05 -13.55
N ASN A 318 -23.94 -11.47 -13.34
CA ASN A 318 -23.26 -12.61 -13.95
C ASN A 318 -23.31 -12.57 -15.47
N ASP A 319 -23.03 -11.40 -16.04
CA ASP A 319 -22.93 -11.20 -17.48
C ASP A 319 -21.49 -11.13 -18.00
N GLY A 320 -20.52 -11.10 -17.08
CA GLY A 320 -19.08 -11.16 -17.33
C GLY A 320 -18.41 -9.80 -17.49
N ASP A 321 -19.13 -8.70 -17.33
CA ASP A 321 -18.54 -7.39 -17.10
C ASP A 321 -18.52 -7.02 -15.60
N ILE A 322 -17.75 -5.98 -15.27
CA ILE A 322 -17.57 -5.56 -13.87
C ILE A 322 -18.35 -4.28 -13.63
N ASP A 323 -19.24 -4.34 -12.66
CA ASP A 323 -20.09 -3.24 -12.18
C ASP A 323 -19.45 -2.49 -11.01
N ILE A 324 -20.05 -1.36 -10.64
CA ILE A 324 -19.56 -0.52 -9.55
C ILE A 324 -20.66 -0.25 -8.53
N TYR A 325 -20.37 -0.44 -7.24
CA TYR A 325 -21.21 0.01 -6.15
C TYR A 325 -20.52 1.14 -5.38
N ALA A 326 -21.14 2.31 -5.37
CA ALA A 326 -20.65 3.47 -4.63
C ALA A 326 -21.81 4.34 -4.19
N CYS A 327 -21.74 4.86 -2.96
CA CYS A 327 -22.75 5.79 -2.44
C CYS A 327 -24.17 5.17 -2.34
N ASN A 328 -24.26 3.86 -2.10
CA ASN A 328 -25.49 3.05 -2.15
C ASN A 328 -26.21 3.07 -3.52
N ILE A 329 -25.47 3.32 -4.60
CA ILE A 329 -25.92 3.27 -5.98
C ILE A 329 -25.13 2.17 -6.69
N LEU A 330 -25.83 1.27 -7.36
CA LEU A 330 -25.25 0.26 -8.23
C LEU A 330 -25.24 0.79 -9.68
N LEU A 331 -24.05 0.83 -10.25
CA LEU A 331 -23.74 1.29 -11.59
C LEU A 331 -23.42 0.08 -12.47
N VAL A 332 -24.34 -0.23 -13.38
CA VAL A 332 -24.28 -1.37 -14.29
C VAL A 332 -23.44 -1.02 -15.52
N ASN A 333 -22.40 -1.79 -15.79
CA ASN A 333 -21.53 -1.64 -16.94
C ASN A 333 -22.19 -2.21 -18.22
N ASP A 334 -21.61 -1.93 -19.39
CA ASP A 334 -22.03 -2.51 -20.68
C ASP A 334 -20.91 -3.31 -21.36
N GLY A 335 -19.87 -3.64 -20.58
CA GLY A 335 -18.63 -4.29 -20.99
C GLY A 335 -17.66 -3.38 -21.74
N LEU A 336 -17.97 -2.10 -21.92
CA LEU A 336 -17.12 -1.11 -22.60
C LEU A 336 -16.80 0.09 -21.70
N GLY A 337 -17.10 0.00 -20.40
CA GLY A 337 -16.90 1.07 -19.42
C GLY A 337 -17.94 2.19 -19.54
N PHE A 338 -19.17 1.89 -19.97
CA PHE A 338 -20.31 2.80 -19.84
C PHE A 338 -21.26 2.33 -18.74
N PHE A 339 -21.50 3.20 -17.77
CA PHE A 339 -22.19 2.84 -16.54
C PHE A 339 -23.56 3.49 -16.45
N THR A 340 -24.59 2.70 -16.12
CA THR A 340 -25.96 3.19 -15.90
C THR A 340 -26.51 2.75 -14.54
N PHE A 341 -27.48 3.47 -13.99
CA PHE A 341 -28.04 3.11 -12.69
C PHE A 341 -28.88 1.83 -12.76
N GLU A 342 -28.68 0.90 -11.81
CA GLU A 342 -29.60 -0.22 -11.66
C GLU A 342 -30.94 0.26 -11.10
N ALA A 343 -32.02 0.10 -11.88
CA ALA A 343 -33.29 0.79 -11.65
C ALA A 343 -34.00 0.37 -10.35
N ASN A 344 -33.75 -0.86 -9.86
CA ASN A 344 -34.40 -1.38 -8.66
C ASN A 344 -33.72 -0.90 -7.37
N LEU A 345 -32.41 -0.67 -7.42
CA LEU A 345 -31.63 -0.18 -6.29
C LEU A 345 -31.47 1.34 -6.29
N ASP A 346 -31.32 1.96 -7.47
CA ASP A 346 -31.20 3.41 -7.75
C ASP A 346 -30.88 4.23 -6.49
N ARG A 347 -31.91 4.82 -5.86
CA ARG A 347 -31.77 5.55 -4.58
C ARG A 347 -32.50 4.88 -3.42
N ASN A 348 -33.11 3.73 -3.63
CA ASN A 348 -33.93 3.10 -2.60
C ASN A 348 -33.07 2.78 -1.36
N LEU A 349 -31.89 2.19 -1.57
CA LEU A 349 -30.95 1.93 -0.48
C LEU A 349 -30.42 3.22 0.14
N GLN A 350 -30.05 4.20 -0.70
CA GLN A 350 -29.56 5.49 -0.22
C GLN A 350 -30.59 6.21 0.66
N PHE A 351 -31.87 6.22 0.28
CA PHE A 351 -32.95 6.79 1.09
C PHE A 351 -33.25 5.95 2.33
N GLN A 352 -33.11 4.63 2.27
CA GLN A 352 -33.45 3.80 3.42
C GLN A 352 -32.35 3.79 4.49
N TYR A 353 -31.08 3.76 4.05
CA TYR A 353 -29.91 3.49 4.88
C TYR A 353 -28.87 4.62 4.92
N GLY A 354 -28.96 5.61 4.02
CA GLY A 354 -27.96 6.68 3.89
C GLY A 354 -26.85 6.29 2.91
N ASN A 355 -25.74 7.02 2.91
CA ASN A 355 -24.56 6.60 2.18
C ASN A 355 -23.77 5.59 3.05
N PRO A 356 -23.17 4.58 2.45
CA PRO A 356 -22.29 3.66 3.16
C PRO A 356 -20.93 4.34 3.43
N MET A 357 -20.26 3.86 4.47
CA MET A 357 -18.89 4.23 4.80
C MET A 357 -17.90 3.21 4.19
N SER A 358 -18.32 1.96 4.04
CA SER A 358 -17.60 0.93 3.30
C SER A 358 -18.61 -0.02 2.64
N SER A 359 -18.19 -0.62 1.53
CA SER A 359 -18.95 -1.64 0.80
C SER A 359 -18.03 -2.65 0.14
N LEU A 360 -18.61 -3.78 -0.27
CA LEU A 360 -18.01 -4.84 -1.06
C LEU A 360 -19.03 -5.34 -2.08
N MET A 361 -18.54 -5.82 -3.22
CA MET A 361 -19.26 -6.70 -4.15
C MET A 361 -18.49 -8.01 -4.21
N VAL A 362 -19.12 -9.11 -3.80
CA VAL A 362 -18.45 -10.41 -3.67
C VAL A 362 -19.47 -11.54 -3.59
N ASP A 363 -19.26 -12.63 -4.32
CA ASP A 363 -20.05 -13.86 -4.19
C ASP A 363 -19.78 -14.56 -2.85
N ILE A 364 -20.66 -14.30 -1.87
CA ILE A 364 -20.55 -14.79 -0.49
C ILE A 364 -21.26 -16.14 -0.32
N ASN A 365 -22.00 -16.61 -1.33
CA ASN A 365 -22.80 -17.83 -1.23
C ASN A 365 -22.46 -18.88 -2.31
N ASN A 366 -21.50 -18.59 -3.18
CA ASN A 366 -21.03 -19.39 -4.31
C ASN A 366 -22.14 -19.68 -5.32
N ASP A 367 -22.95 -18.68 -5.68
CA ASP A 367 -23.99 -18.80 -6.72
C ASP A 367 -23.66 -18.12 -8.05
N GLU A 368 -22.42 -17.65 -8.21
CA GLU A 368 -21.88 -16.97 -9.39
C GLU A 368 -22.39 -15.52 -9.56
N TYR A 369 -23.11 -14.95 -8.59
CA TYR A 369 -23.52 -13.55 -8.60
C TYR A 369 -22.90 -12.80 -7.42
N ASP A 370 -22.19 -11.70 -7.68
CA ASP A 370 -21.59 -10.94 -6.60
C ASP A 370 -22.64 -10.23 -5.73
N ASP A 371 -22.59 -10.51 -4.42
CA ASP A 371 -23.49 -9.94 -3.43
C ASP A 371 -23.07 -8.54 -3.01
N LEU A 372 -24.03 -7.69 -2.62
CA LEU A 372 -23.72 -6.35 -2.11
C LEU A 372 -23.61 -6.37 -0.59
N ILE A 373 -22.45 -6.01 -0.05
CA ILE A 373 -22.24 -5.86 1.39
C ILE A 373 -21.96 -4.39 1.69
N PHE A 374 -22.63 -3.80 2.67
CA PHE A 374 -22.38 -2.39 3.00
C PHE A 374 -22.60 -2.06 4.48
N TRP A 375 -21.78 -1.15 5.01
CA TRP A 375 -21.89 -0.58 6.34
C TRP A 375 -22.12 0.92 6.27
N ASN A 376 -23.09 1.41 7.05
CA ASN A 376 -23.53 2.80 6.98
C ASN A 376 -22.89 3.67 8.08
N PHE A 377 -22.98 4.99 7.90
CA PHE A 377 -22.56 5.96 8.92
C PHE A 377 -23.27 5.79 10.27
N ASP A 378 -22.56 6.19 11.32
CA ASP A 378 -22.95 6.27 12.73
C ASP A 378 -23.95 7.40 13.05
N ASN A 379 -24.34 8.24 12.10
CA ASN A 379 -25.21 9.41 12.35
C ASN A 379 -26.41 9.49 11.41
N ARG A 380 -26.96 8.33 11.05
CA ARG A 380 -28.09 8.21 10.12
C ARG A 380 -29.37 8.87 10.62
N TRP A 381 -30.03 9.58 9.72
CA TRP A 381 -31.31 10.25 9.97
C TRP A 381 -32.48 9.30 10.26
N SER A 382 -32.42 8.05 9.80
CA SER A 382 -33.45 7.01 9.96
C SER A 382 -33.10 5.96 11.03
N PHE A 383 -32.07 6.20 11.84
CA PHE A 383 -31.52 5.23 12.80
C PHE A 383 -32.57 4.57 13.70
N GLU A 384 -33.52 5.34 14.23
CA GLU A 384 -34.61 4.83 15.10
C GLU A 384 -35.49 3.76 14.43
N ASN A 385 -35.60 3.78 13.10
CA ASN A 385 -36.35 2.79 12.33
C ASN A 385 -35.47 1.62 11.86
N ASN A 386 -34.18 1.88 11.61
CA ASN A 386 -33.22 0.91 11.08
C ASN A 386 -31.91 0.97 11.91
N PRO A 387 -31.87 0.34 13.10
CA PRO A 387 -30.73 0.45 14.00
C PRO A 387 -29.51 -0.36 13.53
N HIS A 388 -29.69 -1.31 12.61
CA HIS A 388 -28.61 -2.14 12.07
C HIS A 388 -27.64 -1.31 11.24
N GLU A 389 -26.35 -1.51 11.48
CA GLU A 389 -25.29 -0.66 10.92
C GLU A 389 -24.85 -1.13 9.53
N GLY A 390 -24.92 -2.43 9.24
CA GLY A 390 -24.59 -2.98 7.93
C GLY A 390 -25.51 -4.12 7.50
N HIS A 391 -25.52 -4.39 6.19
CA HIS A 391 -26.39 -5.37 5.55
C HIS A 391 -25.68 -6.09 4.41
N ILE A 392 -26.21 -7.26 4.05
CA ILE A 392 -25.92 -7.99 2.82
C ILE A 392 -27.19 -7.97 1.97
N VAL A 393 -27.10 -7.62 0.70
CA VAL A 393 -28.13 -7.90 -0.31
C VAL A 393 -27.68 -9.17 -1.01
N LEU A 394 -28.22 -10.30 -0.56
CA LEU A 394 -27.76 -11.63 -0.94
C LEU A 394 -28.53 -12.14 -2.15
N SER A 395 -27.81 -12.48 -3.21
CA SER A 395 -28.27 -13.15 -4.42
C SER A 395 -28.99 -14.46 -4.12
N ASN A 396 -29.77 -14.90 -5.12
CA ASN A 396 -30.50 -16.16 -5.07
C ASN A 396 -30.26 -17.02 -6.32
N GLY A 397 -29.14 -16.77 -7.01
CA GLY A 397 -28.75 -17.38 -8.27
C GLY A 397 -29.44 -16.77 -9.48
N SER A 398 -29.84 -15.49 -9.40
CA SER A 398 -30.49 -14.75 -10.49
C SER A 398 -30.10 -13.28 -10.47
N SER A 399 -29.92 -12.69 -11.65
CA SER A 399 -29.75 -11.24 -11.84
C SER A 399 -30.95 -10.38 -11.44
N ASN A 400 -32.08 -10.97 -11.03
CA ASN A 400 -33.23 -10.19 -10.57
C ASN A 400 -33.05 -9.76 -9.10
N ILE A 401 -32.39 -8.63 -8.90
CA ILE A 401 -32.05 -8.08 -7.58
C ILE A 401 -33.24 -7.83 -6.65
N ASN A 402 -34.46 -7.73 -7.19
CA ASN A 402 -35.67 -7.63 -6.36
C ASN A 402 -36.01 -8.91 -5.57
N GLU A 403 -35.44 -10.04 -5.98
CA GLU A 403 -35.65 -11.34 -5.34
C GLU A 403 -34.54 -11.69 -4.34
N TRP A 404 -33.53 -10.83 -4.22
CA TRP A 404 -32.40 -10.99 -3.32
C TRP A 404 -32.83 -10.79 -1.85
N GLU A 405 -32.20 -11.52 -0.95
CA GLU A 405 -32.48 -11.49 0.47
C GLU A 405 -31.66 -10.41 1.18
N LEU A 406 -32.32 -9.52 1.91
CA LEU A 406 -31.61 -8.57 2.78
C LEU A 406 -31.29 -9.22 4.13
N LYS A 407 -30.00 -9.38 4.43
CA LYS A 407 -29.48 -9.88 5.71
C LYS A 407 -28.78 -8.79 6.50
N ILE A 408 -28.72 -8.97 7.82
CA ILE A 408 -28.11 -8.03 8.76
C ILE A 408 -26.71 -8.50 9.10
N LEU A 409 -25.74 -7.58 9.12
CA LEU A 409 -24.38 -7.85 9.57
C LEU A 409 -24.24 -7.73 11.10
N PRO A 410 -23.24 -8.41 11.69
CA PRO A 410 -22.84 -8.19 13.08
C PRO A 410 -22.52 -6.73 13.36
N ALA A 411 -22.84 -6.26 14.56
CA ALA A 411 -22.48 -4.92 15.00
C ALA A 411 -21.00 -4.84 15.40
N GLY A 412 -20.41 -3.66 15.29
CA GLY A 412 -19.03 -3.40 15.67
C GLY A 412 -18.83 -3.29 17.19
N PRO A 413 -17.57 -3.21 17.64
CA PRO A 413 -17.17 -3.40 19.03
C PRO A 413 -17.55 -2.25 19.98
N PHE A 414 -17.87 -1.06 19.46
CA PHE A 414 -18.05 0.15 20.29
C PHE A 414 -19.50 0.40 20.71
N GLY A 415 -20.38 -0.56 20.44
CA GLY A 415 -21.82 -0.44 20.65
C GLY A 415 -22.51 0.20 19.46
N VAL A 416 -23.80 -0.09 19.33
CA VAL A 416 -24.61 0.36 18.18
C VAL A 416 -24.59 1.89 18.09
N ASN A 417 -24.37 2.38 16.87
CA ASN A 417 -24.31 3.78 16.46
C ASN A 417 -23.08 4.55 16.98
N HIS A 418 -22.02 3.82 17.32
CA HIS A 418 -20.71 4.37 17.71
C HIS A 418 -19.55 3.81 16.87
N ASN A 419 -19.89 3.05 15.83
CA ASN A 419 -18.95 2.41 14.92
C ASN A 419 -18.88 3.15 13.59
N LYS A 420 -17.66 3.48 13.18
CA LYS A 420 -17.33 4.01 11.85
C LYS A 420 -16.58 2.93 11.08
N TYR A 421 -17.27 2.29 10.13
CA TYR A 421 -16.75 1.20 9.32
C TYR A 421 -15.96 1.77 8.14
N ASN A 422 -14.70 2.09 8.38
CA ASN A 422 -13.92 2.94 7.48
C ASN A 422 -13.56 2.25 6.15
N HIS A 423 -13.20 0.98 6.17
CA HIS A 423 -12.86 0.17 4.99
C HIS A 423 -13.19 -1.30 5.27
N ALA A 424 -13.44 -2.07 4.23
CA ALA A 424 -13.60 -3.52 4.30
C ALA A 424 -12.82 -4.16 3.14
N ASP A 425 -12.46 -5.42 3.31
CA ASP A 425 -11.86 -6.27 2.27
C ASP A 425 -12.34 -7.72 2.45
N TRP A 426 -12.23 -8.55 1.42
CA TRP A 426 -12.74 -9.92 1.41
C TRP A 426 -11.75 -10.92 0.81
N GLY A 427 -11.92 -12.18 1.22
CA GLY A 427 -11.11 -13.31 0.75
C GLY A 427 -11.39 -14.57 1.57
N ASP A 428 -11.01 -15.74 1.08
CA ASP A 428 -11.11 -16.99 1.85
C ASP A 428 -10.01 -17.03 2.92
N LEU A 429 -10.35 -16.67 4.17
CA LEU A 429 -9.36 -16.52 5.25
C LEU A 429 -9.08 -17.85 5.94
N ASN A 430 -9.93 -18.85 5.76
CA ASN A 430 -9.86 -20.12 6.47
C ASN A 430 -9.73 -21.35 5.54
N ASN A 431 -9.58 -21.11 4.23
CA ASN A 431 -9.45 -22.10 3.16
C ASN A 431 -10.65 -23.07 3.05
N ASP A 432 -11.88 -22.63 3.34
CA ASP A 432 -13.09 -23.44 3.23
C ASP A 432 -13.83 -23.30 1.88
N GLY A 433 -13.34 -22.41 1.01
CA GLY A 433 -13.88 -22.14 -0.32
C GLY A 433 -15.05 -21.14 -0.33
N TYR A 434 -15.34 -20.47 0.78
CA TYR A 434 -16.29 -19.37 0.86
C TYR A 434 -15.56 -18.07 1.21
N MET A 435 -16.01 -16.96 0.62
CA MET A 435 -15.39 -15.67 0.91
C MET A 435 -15.76 -15.22 2.33
N ASP A 436 -14.75 -14.77 3.07
CA ASP A 436 -14.86 -14.14 4.39
C ASP A 436 -14.59 -12.64 4.27
N VAL A 437 -14.76 -11.90 5.38
CA VAL A 437 -14.65 -10.43 5.38
C VAL A 437 -13.82 -9.94 6.57
N VAL A 438 -12.99 -8.94 6.32
CA VAL A 438 -12.36 -8.10 7.36
C VAL A 438 -12.87 -6.68 7.22
N VAL A 439 -13.33 -6.07 8.31
CA VAL A 439 -13.79 -4.67 8.32
C VAL A 439 -13.08 -3.83 9.39
N ALA A 440 -12.57 -2.68 8.97
CA ALA A 440 -11.91 -1.70 9.85
C ALA A 440 -12.96 -0.82 10.52
N VAL A 441 -12.95 -0.80 11.85
CA VAL A 441 -13.91 -0.07 12.67
C VAL A 441 -13.17 0.92 13.59
N THR A 442 -13.65 2.16 13.59
CA THR A 442 -13.18 3.21 14.50
C THR A 442 -14.33 3.86 15.26
N ARG A 443 -14.02 4.63 16.30
CA ARG A 443 -15.03 5.27 17.15
C ARG A 443 -15.56 6.56 16.53
N ASP A 444 -16.82 6.84 16.82
CA ASP A 444 -17.36 8.20 16.70
C ASP A 444 -16.80 9.13 17.79
N ILE A 445 -16.63 8.60 19.00
CA ILE A 445 -16.18 9.31 20.19
C ILE A 445 -15.19 8.43 20.98
N PRO A 446 -13.92 8.87 21.17
CA PRO A 446 -13.32 10.04 20.53
C PRO A 446 -13.24 9.89 19.00
N TYR A 447 -13.23 11.03 18.30
CA TYR A 447 -13.36 11.08 16.85
C TYR A 447 -12.25 10.31 16.13
N TYR A 448 -12.61 9.24 15.40
CA TYR A 448 -11.69 8.39 14.64
C TYR A 448 -10.55 7.78 15.49
N GLU A 449 -10.82 7.54 16.77
CA GLU A 449 -9.86 6.96 17.71
C GLU A 449 -10.10 5.45 17.88
N GLY A 450 -9.04 4.67 17.64
CA GLY A 450 -9.02 3.21 17.58
C GLY A 450 -9.06 2.70 16.15
N ALA A 451 -8.12 1.81 15.81
CA ALA A 451 -8.09 1.10 14.54
C ALA A 451 -8.34 -0.40 14.81
N TYR A 452 -9.61 -0.75 15.02
CA TYR A 452 -10.04 -2.12 15.29
C TYR A 452 -10.35 -2.83 13.97
N LEU A 453 -10.02 -4.12 13.88
CA LEU A 453 -10.39 -5.00 12.79
C LEU A 453 -11.38 -6.05 13.28
N GLN A 454 -12.53 -6.13 12.65
CA GLN A 454 -13.52 -7.18 12.89
C GLN A 454 -13.33 -8.27 11.83
N ILE A 455 -13.20 -9.53 12.27
CA ILE A 455 -13.04 -10.71 11.43
C ILE A 455 -14.38 -11.42 11.34
N LEU A 456 -14.92 -11.50 10.14
CA LEU A 456 -16.23 -12.08 9.86
C LEU A 456 -16.07 -13.32 8.97
N LEU A 457 -16.25 -14.51 9.53
CA LEU A 457 -16.20 -15.75 8.74
C LEU A 457 -17.57 -16.12 8.20
N ASN A 458 -17.58 -16.67 7.00
CA ASN A 458 -18.77 -17.19 6.35
C ASN A 458 -19.25 -18.48 7.02
N ASP A 459 -20.56 -18.62 7.19
CA ASP A 459 -21.17 -19.85 7.70
C ASP A 459 -21.54 -20.85 6.60
N THR A 460 -21.07 -20.64 5.37
CA THR A 460 -21.36 -21.40 4.13
C THR A 460 -22.80 -21.29 3.61
N ASN A 461 -23.63 -20.44 4.23
CA ASN A 461 -25.01 -20.15 3.80
C ASN A 461 -25.20 -18.66 3.50
N GLY A 462 -24.10 -17.94 3.24
CA GLY A 462 -24.06 -16.51 3.00
C GLY A 462 -24.45 -15.68 4.24
N ASN A 463 -24.13 -16.16 5.45
CA ASN A 463 -24.14 -15.32 6.65
C ASN A 463 -22.71 -15.11 7.14
N LEU A 464 -22.43 -13.90 7.61
CA LEU A 464 -21.15 -13.51 8.18
C LEU A 464 -21.19 -13.51 9.72
N ILE A 465 -20.28 -14.25 10.34
CA ILE A 465 -20.20 -14.47 11.78
C ILE A 465 -18.95 -13.79 12.34
N ASP A 466 -19.15 -12.89 13.30
CA ASP A 466 -18.02 -12.26 14.01
C ASP A 466 -17.30 -13.26 14.91
N VAL A 467 -16.04 -13.52 14.59
CA VAL A 467 -15.14 -14.42 15.33
C VAL A 467 -13.96 -13.69 15.97
N THR A 468 -13.94 -12.36 15.92
CA THR A 468 -12.78 -11.54 16.27
C THR A 468 -12.22 -11.84 17.66
N GLU A 469 -13.09 -12.07 18.66
CA GLU A 469 -12.67 -12.37 20.04
C GLU A 469 -11.76 -13.60 20.14
N ASN A 470 -11.93 -14.60 19.27
CA ASN A 470 -11.13 -15.81 19.28
C ASN A 470 -10.01 -15.79 18.23
N ASN A 471 -10.24 -15.10 17.13
CA ASN A 471 -9.41 -15.19 15.94
C ASN A 471 -8.43 -14.02 15.81
N PHE A 472 -8.71 -12.86 16.40
CA PHE A 472 -7.77 -11.75 16.44
C PHE A 472 -7.94 -10.90 17.73
N PRO A 473 -7.69 -11.49 18.91
CA PRO A 473 -7.94 -10.83 20.20
C PRO A 473 -6.96 -9.71 20.54
N ASP A 474 -5.70 -9.82 20.11
CA ASP A 474 -4.62 -8.92 20.53
C ASP A 474 -4.34 -7.85 19.47
N GLN A 475 -5.15 -6.79 19.46
CA GLN A 475 -5.03 -5.69 18.50
C GLN A 475 -4.38 -4.46 19.14
N ILE A 476 -3.08 -4.27 18.92
CA ILE A 476 -2.31 -3.16 19.55
C ILE A 476 -2.86 -1.76 19.24
N ARG A 477 -3.59 -1.60 18.13
CA ARG A 477 -4.09 -0.31 17.63
C ARG A 477 -5.55 -0.02 18.01
N GLU A 478 -6.25 -0.93 18.68
CA GLU A 478 -7.70 -0.79 18.96
C GLU A 478 -8.06 0.42 19.84
N ALA A 479 -7.14 0.83 20.72
CA ALA A 479 -7.47 1.74 21.81
C ALA A 479 -7.42 3.20 21.38
N SER A 480 -6.36 3.60 20.68
CA SER A 480 -6.05 5.02 20.46
C SER A 480 -5.42 5.37 19.12
N HIS A 481 -5.20 4.39 18.23
CA HIS A 481 -4.59 4.68 16.93
C HIS A 481 -5.64 5.28 15.99
N HIS A 482 -5.23 6.11 15.03
CA HIS A 482 -6.18 6.71 14.10
C HIS A 482 -6.77 5.63 13.18
N GLY A 483 -8.09 5.60 13.04
CA GLY A 483 -8.80 4.51 12.38
C GLY A 483 -9.12 4.70 10.89
N GLU A 484 -8.76 5.84 10.29
CA GLU A 484 -8.90 6.02 8.84
C GLU A 484 -7.74 5.35 8.10
N GLY A 485 -8.06 4.48 7.14
CA GLY A 485 -7.09 3.69 6.41
C GLY A 485 -7.68 2.77 5.35
N ASN A 486 -6.83 1.87 4.85
CA ASN A 486 -7.17 0.82 3.90
C ASN A 486 -6.81 -0.54 4.52
N ILE A 487 -7.62 -1.55 4.21
CA ILE A 487 -7.28 -2.96 4.40
C ILE A 487 -6.82 -3.51 3.05
N TYR A 488 -5.83 -4.38 3.08
CA TYR A 488 -5.46 -5.24 1.95
C TYR A 488 -5.28 -6.67 2.47
N LEU A 489 -5.88 -7.64 1.80
CA LEU A 489 -5.70 -9.06 2.05
C LEU A 489 -4.73 -9.66 1.02
N ARG A 490 -3.56 -10.08 1.48
CA ARG A 490 -2.46 -10.54 0.61
C ARG A 490 -1.62 -11.58 1.36
N ASP A 491 -1.18 -12.61 0.65
CA ASP A 491 -0.20 -13.58 1.16
C ASP A 491 1.17 -12.88 1.30
N PHE A 492 1.55 -12.54 2.53
CA PHE A 492 2.75 -11.76 2.81
C PHE A 492 4.02 -12.61 2.72
N ASP A 493 3.98 -13.83 3.27
CA ASP A 493 5.14 -14.69 3.45
C ASP A 493 5.19 -15.91 2.51
N SER A 494 4.28 -15.95 1.54
CA SER A 494 4.16 -16.97 0.50
C SER A 494 3.83 -18.36 1.04
N ASP A 495 3.06 -18.46 2.13
CA ASP A 495 2.60 -19.72 2.68
C ASP A 495 1.26 -20.21 2.10
N GLY A 496 0.60 -19.35 1.33
CA GLY A 496 -0.67 -19.60 0.65
C GLY A 496 -1.90 -19.09 1.39
N ASP A 497 -1.75 -18.49 2.56
CA ASP A 497 -2.83 -17.94 3.36
C ASP A 497 -2.90 -16.42 3.21
N LEU A 498 -4.12 -15.85 3.18
CA LEU A 498 -4.27 -14.40 3.10
C LEU A 498 -3.99 -13.75 4.47
N ASP A 499 -3.02 -12.83 4.49
CA ASP A 499 -2.68 -12.00 5.65
C ASP A 499 -3.35 -10.63 5.58
N ILE A 500 -3.41 -9.95 6.72
CA ILE A 500 -4.02 -8.63 6.80
C ILE A 500 -2.96 -7.54 6.84
N PHE A 501 -3.01 -6.65 5.86
CA PHE A 501 -2.38 -5.33 5.92
C PHE A 501 -3.44 -4.30 6.27
N HIS A 502 -3.24 -3.53 7.34
CA HIS A 502 -4.13 -2.43 7.69
C HIS A 502 -3.33 -1.14 7.79
N SER A 503 -3.43 -0.35 6.72
CA SER A 503 -2.69 0.89 6.47
C SER A 503 -3.51 2.09 6.89
N THR A 504 -3.27 2.58 8.11
CA THR A 504 -3.87 3.81 8.64
C THR A 504 -2.87 4.94 8.65
N ARG A 505 -3.32 6.19 8.76
CA ARG A 505 -2.39 7.30 9.00
C ARG A 505 -1.86 7.27 10.44
N ASP A 506 -0.59 7.60 10.58
CA ASP A 506 0.07 7.69 11.87
C ASP A 506 -0.06 9.07 12.55
N TYR A 507 -0.30 9.07 13.87
CA TYR A 507 0.00 10.19 14.77
C TYR A 507 0.64 9.77 16.12
N THR A 508 1.13 8.52 16.23
CA THR A 508 1.54 7.89 17.51
C THR A 508 2.82 7.06 17.37
N GLU A 509 3.52 6.66 18.44
CA GLU A 509 4.77 5.88 18.30
C GLU A 509 4.63 4.49 17.61
N ILE A 510 3.40 4.03 17.35
CA ILE A 510 3.05 2.77 16.66
C ILE A 510 2.88 3.06 15.17
N ASN A 511 3.39 2.20 14.29
CA ASN A 511 3.27 2.39 12.84
C ASN A 511 1.81 2.40 12.34
N GLY A 512 1.55 3.26 11.36
CA GLY A 512 0.31 3.28 10.58
C GLY A 512 0.20 2.09 9.62
N ALA A 513 1.34 1.58 9.15
CA ALA A 513 1.42 0.26 8.52
C ALA A 513 1.41 -0.84 9.59
N HIS A 514 0.62 -1.88 9.38
CA HIS A 514 0.50 -3.01 10.29
C HIS A 514 0.17 -4.28 9.50
N ILE A 515 0.81 -5.38 9.86
CA ILE A 515 0.69 -6.69 9.22
C ILE A 515 0.26 -7.68 10.29
N ALA A 516 -0.77 -8.48 10.03
CA ALA A 516 -1.17 -9.60 10.87
C ALA A 516 -1.17 -10.89 10.05
N ILE A 517 -0.42 -11.88 10.54
CA ILE A 517 -0.17 -13.15 9.87
C ILE A 517 -1.30 -14.13 10.19
N ASN A 518 -1.86 -14.74 9.17
CA ASN A 518 -2.85 -15.80 9.25
C ASN A 518 -2.15 -17.15 9.44
N ASN A 519 -2.82 -18.11 10.06
CA ASN A 519 -2.33 -19.49 10.18
C ASN A 519 -3.10 -20.49 9.31
N GLY A 520 -3.79 -19.98 8.30
CA GLY A 520 -4.64 -20.71 7.36
C GLY A 520 -6.00 -21.14 7.89
N ASN A 521 -6.38 -20.75 9.11
CA ASN A 521 -7.71 -21.01 9.68
C ASN A 521 -8.43 -19.70 10.06
N GLY A 522 -8.01 -18.58 9.50
CA GLY A 522 -8.52 -17.25 9.80
C GLY A 522 -8.18 -16.77 11.21
N VAL A 523 -7.08 -17.27 11.81
CA VAL A 523 -6.59 -16.84 13.13
C VAL A 523 -5.32 -16.03 12.93
N PHE A 524 -5.35 -14.77 13.37
CA PHE A 524 -4.35 -13.77 13.04
C PHE A 524 -3.47 -13.42 14.24
N THR A 525 -2.18 -13.23 13.97
CA THR A 525 -1.19 -12.72 14.93
C THR A 525 -0.50 -11.49 14.36
N SER A 526 -0.57 -10.36 15.06
CA SER A 526 0.14 -9.14 14.65
C SER A 526 1.66 -9.36 14.64
N LEU A 527 2.31 -8.95 13.54
CA LEU A 527 3.76 -8.79 13.55
C LEU A 527 4.18 -7.75 14.58
N ASN A 528 5.37 -7.93 15.14
CA ASN A 528 5.93 -6.96 16.06
C ASN A 528 6.19 -5.63 15.33
N ASP A 529 5.66 -4.53 15.88
CA ASP A 529 5.80 -3.18 15.33
C ASP A 529 7.26 -2.77 15.05
N THR A 530 8.23 -3.32 15.81
CA THR A 530 9.67 -3.07 15.62
C THR A 530 10.29 -3.71 14.38
N TYR A 531 9.57 -4.62 13.71
CA TYR A 531 10.01 -5.19 12.43
C TYR A 531 9.95 -4.16 11.31
N LEU A 532 9.05 -3.18 11.41
CA LEU A 532 9.01 -2.02 10.54
C LEU A 532 10.04 -0.97 11.00
N PRO A 533 10.83 -0.39 10.07
CA PRO A 533 11.79 0.65 10.40
C PRO A 533 11.08 1.97 10.75
N LYS A 534 11.86 3.02 11.03
CA LYS A 534 11.33 4.38 11.14
C LYS A 534 11.28 5.04 9.76
N ARG A 535 10.31 5.91 9.52
CA ARG A 535 10.21 6.68 8.28
C ARG A 535 11.38 7.67 8.11
N PRO A 536 11.76 8.03 6.88
CA PRO A 536 12.73 9.09 6.63
C PRO A 536 12.24 10.46 7.13
N VAL A 537 13.09 11.23 7.80
CA VAL A 537 12.77 12.60 8.27
C VAL A 537 13.81 13.64 7.84
N LYS A 538 13.33 14.86 7.58
CA LYS A 538 14.15 15.99 7.08
C LYS A 538 14.94 16.69 8.18
N ASP A 539 14.47 16.60 9.42
CA ASP A 539 15.05 17.27 10.58
C ASP A 539 14.75 16.53 11.88
N SER A 540 15.40 16.97 12.96
CA SER A 540 15.32 16.33 14.28
C SER A 540 14.06 16.72 15.07
N PHE A 541 13.25 17.65 14.57
CA PHE A 541 12.04 18.14 15.23
C PHE A 541 10.79 17.34 14.88
N SER A 542 10.88 16.41 13.92
CA SER A 542 9.87 15.39 13.69
C SER A 542 9.69 14.56 14.97
N ASN A 543 8.61 14.84 15.71
CA ASN A 543 8.34 14.19 17.00
C ASN A 543 8.07 12.69 16.83
N ASN A 544 7.42 12.31 15.73
CA ASN A 544 7.10 10.93 15.44
C ASN A 544 7.76 10.46 14.14
N LYS A 545 8.39 9.28 14.21
CA LYS A 545 9.10 8.65 13.10
C LYS A 545 8.53 7.28 12.73
N SER A 546 7.41 6.86 13.29
CA SER A 546 6.69 5.68 12.79
C SER A 546 6.28 5.86 11.33
N ILE A 547 6.10 4.75 10.62
CA ILE A 547 5.70 4.69 9.22
C ILE A 547 4.26 5.17 9.09
N ALA A 548 3.99 6.00 8.09
CA ALA A 548 2.70 6.65 7.95
C ALA A 548 1.64 5.78 7.27
N LYS A 549 1.99 4.97 6.27
CA LYS A 549 1.10 4.05 5.52
C LYS A 549 1.92 2.85 5.01
N GLY A 550 1.25 1.76 4.64
CA GLY A 550 1.90 0.61 4.03
C GLY A 550 0.97 -0.09 3.04
N LEU A 551 1.13 0.21 1.75
CA LEU A 551 0.52 -0.56 0.66
C LEU A 551 1.41 -1.78 0.37
N PRO A 552 0.95 -3.03 0.54
CA PRO A 552 1.73 -4.21 0.16
C PRO A 552 1.91 -4.29 -1.35
N ILE A 553 3.08 -4.68 -1.83
CA ILE A 553 3.36 -4.83 -3.27
C ILE A 553 4.54 -5.79 -3.49
N ASN A 554 4.55 -6.50 -4.61
CA ASN A 554 5.72 -7.25 -5.07
C ASN A 554 6.56 -6.41 -6.05
N LEU A 555 7.69 -5.83 -5.61
CA LEU A 555 8.53 -4.99 -6.47
C LEU A 555 9.67 -5.75 -7.15
N ASP A 556 10.08 -6.91 -6.64
CA ASP A 556 11.32 -7.55 -7.09
C ASP A 556 11.32 -9.08 -7.17
N ASN A 557 10.19 -9.73 -6.83
CA ASN A 557 10.03 -11.18 -6.72
C ASN A 557 11.02 -11.86 -5.76
N GLU A 558 11.46 -11.18 -4.70
CA GLU A 558 12.33 -11.73 -3.67
C GLU A 558 11.70 -11.58 -2.28
N GLY A 559 11.80 -12.64 -1.46
CA GLY A 559 11.33 -12.58 -0.08
C GLY A 559 9.81 -12.45 0.02
N CYS A 560 9.38 -11.57 0.92
CA CYS A 560 8.00 -11.31 1.30
C CYS A 560 7.58 -10.00 0.65
N LEU A 561 6.28 -9.67 0.69
CA LEU A 561 5.83 -8.43 0.05
C LEU A 561 6.56 -7.18 0.60
N ASP A 562 6.92 -6.29 -0.31
CA ASP A 562 7.41 -4.95 -0.03
C ASP A 562 6.25 -4.04 0.39
N LEU A 563 6.56 -2.82 0.86
CA LEU A 563 5.53 -1.82 1.15
C LEU A 563 5.82 -0.47 0.48
N ILE A 564 4.77 0.25 0.09
CA ILE A 564 4.85 1.67 -0.28
C ILE A 564 4.32 2.54 0.85
N SER A 565 5.06 3.60 1.18
CA SER A 565 4.68 4.60 2.18
C SER A 565 4.92 6.01 1.68
N ALA A 566 4.22 6.97 2.30
CA ALA A 566 4.53 8.39 2.19
C ALA A 566 5.40 8.85 3.38
N ALA A 567 6.31 9.78 3.13
CA ALA A 567 7.06 10.50 4.14
C ALA A 567 6.16 11.54 4.85
N ASP A 568 6.71 12.32 5.77
CA ASP A 568 6.00 13.52 6.28
C ASP A 568 5.97 14.64 5.20
N VAL A 569 5.43 15.80 5.53
CA VAL A 569 5.46 16.99 4.65
C VAL A 569 6.83 17.70 4.73
N TRP A 570 7.57 17.62 3.63
CA TRP A 570 8.86 18.23 3.41
C TRP A 570 8.68 19.57 2.69
N GLY A 571 8.19 20.57 3.42
CA GLY A 571 7.96 21.92 2.91
C GLY A 571 8.81 23.02 3.56
N ASP A 572 8.74 24.21 2.96
CA ASP A 572 9.12 25.50 3.52
C ASP A 572 7.92 26.46 3.55
N SER A 573 8.12 27.75 3.83
CA SER A 573 7.03 28.74 3.93
C SER A 573 6.29 29.03 2.62
N ASN A 574 6.78 28.53 1.47
CA ASN A 574 6.21 28.79 0.15
C ASN A 574 5.64 27.53 -0.51
N LYS A 575 5.97 26.33 0.00
CA LYS A 575 5.49 25.08 -0.57
C LYS A 575 5.55 23.91 0.41
N THR A 576 4.63 22.98 0.24
CA THR A 576 4.62 21.67 0.88
C THR A 576 4.95 20.59 -0.15
N VAL A 577 5.73 19.59 0.24
CA VAL A 577 6.05 18.43 -0.63
C VAL A 577 5.83 17.16 0.17
N ASN A 578 5.16 16.16 -0.38
CA ASN A 578 5.05 14.86 0.25
C ASN A 578 5.69 13.80 -0.65
N TYR A 579 6.78 13.18 -0.18
CA TYR A 579 7.53 12.18 -0.94
C TYR A 579 6.98 10.79 -0.69
N LEU A 580 7.00 9.96 -1.73
CA LEU A 580 6.80 8.52 -1.61
C LEU A 580 8.15 7.80 -1.48
N TYR A 581 8.15 6.63 -0.85
CA TYR A 581 9.30 5.75 -0.75
C TYR A 581 8.84 4.30 -0.58
N SER A 582 9.71 3.36 -0.96
CA SER A 582 9.48 1.93 -0.81
C SER A 582 10.16 1.42 0.46
N LEU A 583 9.57 0.42 1.10
CA LEU A 583 10.14 -0.39 2.17
C LEU A 583 10.37 -1.77 1.58
N ILE A 584 11.61 -2.03 1.20
CA ILE A 584 11.98 -3.29 0.55
C ILE A 584 12.15 -4.38 1.61
N ASN A 585 11.49 -5.52 1.43
CA ASN A 585 11.72 -6.68 2.28
C ASN A 585 13.13 -7.23 2.01
N ILE A 586 13.85 -7.55 3.08
CA ILE A 586 15.20 -8.12 3.02
C ILE A 586 15.34 -9.41 3.82
N ASN A 587 14.26 -9.82 4.50
CA ASN A 587 14.19 -11.03 5.32
C ASN A 587 12.72 -11.40 5.61
N CYS A 588 12.40 -12.68 5.45
CA CYS A 588 11.08 -13.27 5.73
C CYS A 588 11.03 -14.12 7.01
N SER A 589 12.11 -14.18 7.77
CA SER A 589 12.20 -15.07 8.94
C SER A 589 11.52 -14.44 10.15
N PHE A 590 10.24 -14.08 10.03
CA PHE A 590 9.44 -13.60 11.15
C PHE A 590 9.29 -14.75 12.16
N SER A 591 9.44 -14.45 13.45
CA SER A 591 9.33 -15.48 14.48
C SER A 591 7.87 -15.67 14.88
N ASP A 592 7.34 -16.87 14.67
CA ASP A 592 6.07 -17.36 15.22
C ASP A 592 5.93 -17.16 16.75
#